data_AF-A0ABD0JCT2-F1
#
_entry.id   AF-A0ABD0JCT2-F1
#
_cell.length_a   1.000
_cell.length_b   1.000
_cell.length_c   1.000
_cell.angle_alpha   90.00
_cell.angle_beta   90.00
_cell.angle_gamma   90.00
#
_symmetry.space_group_name_H-M   'P 1'
#
loop_
_entity.id
_entity.type
_entity.pdbx_description
1 polymer ?
#
loop_
_entity_poly.entity_id
_entity_poly.type
_entity_poly.pdbx_seq_one_letter_code
_entity_poly.pdbx_strand_id
1 'polypeptide(L)'
;MDWFQRWPRDALIAVASHFLAKFDVVSTPEAKNQLIQAMGSIHDGVADSCVEYFQKYRRSTHVTPKSYLSFLDGYKTVYAEKKDNIQMLFVRMNTGLEKLIEASQAVAELSEELVVKEKDLAVASEKAEAVLKIVSSKAAAAEKVKAQVQKVKDAAQEIVDAINADKVIAEAKLEAARPALEEAEAALNTIKPADIATVRKLGKPPHLIMRIMDCVLILFQAGIGKTMIDPDRPEFLKPSWANSLK
;
A
#
# COMPACT_ATOMS: atom_id res chain seq x y z
N MET A 1 -40.57 15.03 98.48
CA MET A 1 -39.33 15.65 97.96
C MET A 1 -38.68 14.56 97.13
N ASP A 2 -38.59 14.76 95.82
CA ASP A 2 -38.19 13.72 94.87
C ASP A 2 -36.70 13.84 94.54
N TRP A 3 -35.93 12.78 94.82
CA TRP A 3 -34.50 12.73 94.55
C TRP A 3 -34.21 12.03 93.23
N PHE A 4 -33.41 12.68 92.37
CA PHE A 4 -32.92 12.09 91.13
C PHE A 4 -31.49 11.59 91.33
N GLN A 5 -31.30 10.29 91.08
CA GLN A 5 -30.00 9.63 91.13
C GLN A 5 -29.41 9.47 89.72
N ARG A 6 -28.13 9.10 89.66
CA ARG A 6 -27.49 8.68 88.41
C ARG A 6 -28.28 7.53 87.78
N TRP A 7 -28.29 7.48 86.44
CA TRP A 7 -28.98 6.39 85.75
C TRP A 7 -28.32 5.05 86.12
N PRO A 8 -29.10 4.06 86.62
CA PRO A 8 -28.58 2.72 86.85
C PRO A 8 -28.26 2.05 85.52
N ARG A 9 -27.44 1.00 85.57
CA ARG A 9 -27.01 0.23 84.39
C ARG A 9 -28.19 -0.24 83.54
N ASP A 10 -29.27 -0.70 84.16
CA ASP A 10 -30.48 -1.17 83.47
C ASP A 10 -31.15 -0.04 82.67
N ALA A 11 -31.14 1.19 83.19
CA ALA A 11 -31.66 2.35 82.47
C ALA A 11 -30.76 2.73 81.28
N LEU A 12 -29.43 2.64 81.43
CA LEU A 12 -28.48 2.88 80.33
C LEU A 12 -28.66 1.86 79.20
N ILE A 13 -28.89 0.60 79.54
CA ILE A 13 -29.18 -0.49 78.59
C ILE A 13 -30.52 -0.23 77.88
N ALA A 14 -31.58 0.11 78.63
CA ALA A 14 -32.89 0.38 78.06
C ALA A 14 -32.86 1.56 77.08
N VAL A 15 -32.14 2.64 77.43
CA VAL A 15 -31.96 3.81 76.56
C VAL A 15 -31.17 3.45 75.31
N ALA A 16 -30.05 2.72 75.43
CA ALA A 16 -29.29 2.26 74.27
C ALA A 16 -30.11 1.32 73.37
N SER A 17 -30.89 0.41 73.96
CA SER A 17 -31.80 -0.47 73.23
C SER A 17 -32.82 0.33 72.44
N HIS A 18 -33.45 1.33 73.05
CA HIS A 18 -34.40 2.21 72.35
C HIS A 18 -33.72 3.00 71.21
N PHE A 19 -32.53 3.57 71.47
CA PHE A 19 -31.79 4.36 70.48
C PHE A 19 -31.26 3.53 69.30
N LEU A 20 -30.92 2.26 69.51
CA LEU A 20 -30.40 1.35 68.49
C LEU A 20 -31.48 0.43 67.89
N ALA A 21 -32.72 0.44 68.40
CA ALA A 21 -33.81 -0.38 67.87
C ALA A 21 -34.02 -0.16 66.36
N LYS A 22 -34.06 1.11 65.94
CA LYS A 22 -34.26 1.52 64.54
C LYS A 22 -32.96 1.63 63.74
N PHE A 23 -31.80 1.45 64.38
CA PHE A 23 -30.51 1.55 63.69
C PHE A 23 -30.09 0.18 63.14
N ASP A 24 -29.84 0.14 61.84
CA ASP A 24 -29.44 -1.09 61.15
C ASP A 24 -27.95 -1.38 61.36
N VAL A 25 -27.68 -2.38 62.18
CA VAL A 25 -26.33 -2.88 62.47
C VAL A 25 -26.21 -4.25 61.84
N VAL A 26 -25.32 -4.39 60.85
CA VAL A 26 -25.01 -5.66 60.18
C VAL A 26 -24.35 -6.60 61.20
N SER A 27 -25.16 -7.40 61.88
CA SER A 27 -24.75 -8.29 62.97
C SER A 27 -25.87 -9.28 63.30
N THR A 28 -25.55 -10.34 64.05
CA THR A 28 -26.60 -11.21 64.61
C THR A 28 -27.36 -10.50 65.73
N PRO A 29 -28.63 -10.84 65.99
CA PRO A 29 -29.39 -10.25 67.09
C PRO A 29 -28.69 -10.35 68.45
N GLU A 30 -27.96 -11.45 68.70
CA GLU A 30 -27.20 -11.68 69.92
C GLU A 30 -26.03 -10.71 70.05
N ALA A 31 -25.29 -10.49 68.96
CA ALA A 31 -24.18 -9.54 68.93
C ALA A 31 -24.67 -8.10 69.12
N LYS A 32 -25.82 -7.75 68.53
CA LYS A 32 -26.46 -6.44 68.74
C LYS A 32 -26.87 -6.25 70.21
N ASN A 33 -27.40 -7.28 70.86
CA ASN A 33 -27.72 -7.24 72.29
C ASN A 33 -26.46 -7.10 73.15
N GLN A 34 -25.39 -7.83 72.85
CA GLN A 34 -24.10 -7.69 73.55
C GLN A 34 -23.51 -6.29 73.40
N LEU A 35 -23.62 -5.68 72.21
CA LEU A 35 -23.21 -4.30 71.97
C LEU A 35 -23.98 -3.31 72.86
N ILE A 36 -25.30 -3.45 72.96
CA ILE A 36 -26.15 -2.60 73.82
C ILE A 36 -25.72 -2.74 75.29
N GLN A 37 -25.47 -3.97 75.74
CA GLN A 37 -24.97 -4.25 77.10
C GLN A 37 -23.58 -3.62 77.35
N ALA A 38 -22.70 -3.70 76.35
CA ALA A 38 -21.38 -3.10 76.42
C ALA A 38 -21.45 -1.57 76.52
N MET A 39 -22.30 -0.91 75.74
CA MET A 39 -22.48 0.55 75.79
C MET A 39 -22.91 1.04 77.17
N GLY A 40 -23.87 0.35 77.80
CA GLY A 40 -24.29 0.68 79.17
C GLY A 40 -23.17 0.49 80.20
N SER A 41 -22.40 -0.59 80.07
CA SER A 41 -21.29 -0.91 80.98
C SER A 41 -20.11 0.05 80.82
N ILE A 42 -19.80 0.47 79.59
CA ILE A 42 -18.75 1.45 79.30
C ILE A 42 -19.11 2.79 79.94
N HIS A 43 -20.35 3.26 79.80
CA HIS A 43 -20.76 4.54 80.37
C HIS A 43 -20.75 4.53 81.91
N ASP A 44 -21.20 3.44 82.52
CA ASP A 44 -21.15 3.24 83.97
C ASP A 44 -19.69 3.23 84.48
N GLY A 45 -18.78 2.54 83.77
CA GLY A 45 -17.35 2.56 84.08
C GLY A 45 -16.70 3.94 83.96
N VAL A 46 -17.16 4.80 83.03
CA VAL A 46 -16.70 6.20 82.96
C VAL A 46 -17.16 6.99 84.19
N ALA A 47 -18.38 6.74 84.68
CA ALA A 47 -18.89 7.40 85.89
C ALA A 47 -18.03 7.04 87.12
N ASP A 48 -17.66 5.76 87.26
CA ASP A 48 -16.77 5.32 88.35
C ASP A 48 -15.35 5.87 88.18
N SER A 49 -14.86 5.95 86.94
CA SER A 49 -13.57 6.60 86.63
C SER A 49 -13.55 8.08 86.99
N CYS A 50 -14.66 8.82 86.84
CA CYS A 50 -14.77 10.20 87.30
C CYS A 50 -14.60 10.31 88.83
N VAL A 51 -15.17 9.36 89.59
CA VAL A 51 -15.02 9.31 91.06
C VAL A 51 -13.56 9.04 91.44
N GLU A 52 -12.94 8.03 90.82
CA GLU A 52 -11.53 7.72 91.06
C GLU A 52 -10.62 8.90 90.70
N TYR A 53 -10.89 9.57 89.59
CA TYR A 53 -10.11 10.71 89.12
C TYR A 53 -10.18 11.87 90.14
N PHE A 54 -11.36 12.14 90.69
CA PHE A 54 -11.52 13.11 91.76
C PHE A 54 -10.76 12.70 93.03
N GLN A 55 -10.81 11.42 93.42
CA GLN A 55 -10.10 10.93 94.61
C GLN A 55 -8.58 11.09 94.46
N LYS A 56 -8.02 10.81 93.29
CA LYS A 56 -6.57 10.86 93.02
C LYS A 56 -6.06 12.29 92.81
N TYR A 57 -6.76 13.10 92.01
CA TYR A 57 -6.24 14.39 91.54
C TYR A 57 -6.99 15.60 92.09
N ARG A 58 -8.07 15.39 92.86
CA ARG A 58 -8.96 16.44 93.39
C ARG A 58 -9.51 17.38 92.31
N ARG A 59 -9.64 16.87 91.08
CA ARG A 59 -10.25 17.57 89.94
C ARG A 59 -11.60 16.94 89.63
N SER A 60 -12.66 17.74 89.69
CA SER A 60 -14.02 17.26 89.41
C SER A 60 -14.21 17.09 87.90
N THR A 61 -14.63 15.90 87.50
CA THR A 61 -15.14 15.60 86.15
C THR A 61 -16.55 15.05 86.29
N HIS A 62 -17.41 15.37 85.32
CA HIS A 62 -18.82 15.01 85.38
C HIS A 62 -19.21 14.23 84.14
N VAL A 63 -19.89 13.11 84.36
CA VAL A 63 -20.61 12.38 83.31
C VAL A 63 -22.10 12.69 83.47
N THR A 64 -22.77 13.00 82.37
CA THR A 64 -24.20 13.32 82.36
C THR A 64 -24.94 12.40 81.40
N PRO A 65 -26.26 12.18 81.59
CA PRO A 65 -27.07 11.46 80.60
C PRO A 65 -26.97 12.06 79.19
N LYS A 66 -26.79 13.38 79.07
CA LYS A 66 -26.57 14.04 77.77
C LYS A 66 -25.29 13.56 77.10
N SER A 67 -24.20 13.38 77.86
CA SER A 67 -22.95 12.82 77.36
C SER A 67 -23.14 11.39 76.84
N TYR A 68 -24.02 10.59 77.47
CA TYR A 68 -24.36 9.24 76.98
C TYR A 68 -25.13 9.28 75.66
N LEU A 69 -26.11 10.17 75.53
CA LEU A 69 -26.87 10.33 74.28
C LEU A 69 -25.95 10.78 73.13
N SER A 70 -25.05 11.73 73.39
CA SER A 70 -24.03 12.15 72.41
C SER A 70 -23.08 11.02 72.04
N PHE A 71 -22.73 10.13 72.97
CA PHE A 71 -21.95 8.93 72.69
C PHE A 71 -22.70 7.96 71.75
N LEU A 72 -23.99 7.70 72.00
CA LEU A 72 -24.82 6.83 71.16
C LEU A 72 -24.99 7.40 69.74
N ASP A 73 -25.20 8.71 69.61
CA ASP A 73 -25.29 9.36 68.30
C ASP A 73 -23.93 9.39 67.58
N GLY A 74 -22.84 9.62 68.31
CA GLY A 74 -21.49 9.50 67.78
C GLY A 74 -21.19 8.10 67.23
N TYR A 75 -21.61 7.06 67.96
CA TYR A 75 -21.51 5.68 67.47
C TYR A 75 -22.24 5.48 66.15
N LYS A 76 -23.49 5.95 66.03
CA LYS A 76 -24.28 5.81 64.79
C LYS A 76 -23.59 6.47 63.60
N THR A 77 -23.08 7.69 63.79
CA THR A 77 -22.37 8.43 62.74
C THR A 77 -21.12 7.69 62.28
N VAL A 78 -20.26 7.29 63.21
CA VAL A 78 -19.02 6.57 62.88
C VAL A 78 -19.32 5.22 62.25
N TYR A 79 -20.33 4.49 62.74
CA TYR A 79 -20.71 3.20 62.19
C TYR A 79 -21.21 3.33 60.74
N ALA A 80 -22.08 4.30 60.46
CA ALA A 80 -22.57 4.56 59.11
C ALA A 80 -21.42 4.89 58.15
N GLU A 81 -20.52 5.79 58.55
CA GLU A 81 -19.35 6.15 57.75
C GLU A 81 -18.45 4.94 57.47
N LYS A 82 -18.20 4.09 58.47
CA LYS A 82 -17.39 2.87 58.28
C LYS A 82 -18.09 1.85 57.41
N LYS A 83 -19.41 1.66 57.56
CA LYS A 83 -20.21 0.77 56.72
C LYS A 83 -20.16 1.20 55.25
N ASP A 84 -20.34 2.48 54.98
CA ASP A 84 -20.32 3.03 53.61
C ASP A 84 -18.94 2.90 52.97
N ASN A 85 -17.87 3.16 53.73
CA ASN A 85 -16.50 2.96 53.26
C ASN A 85 -16.21 1.49 52.89
N ILE A 86 -16.64 0.55 53.74
CA ILE A 86 -16.49 -0.89 53.46
C ILE A 86 -17.32 -1.28 52.24
N GLN A 87 -18.55 -0.78 52.12
CA GLN A 87 -19.42 -1.06 50.98
C GLN A 87 -18.81 -0.54 49.68
N MET A 88 -18.24 0.66 49.67
CA MET A 88 -17.52 1.20 48.52
C MET A 88 -16.34 0.31 48.13
N LEU A 89 -15.55 -0.14 49.11
CA LEU A 89 -14.41 -1.01 48.87
C LEU A 89 -14.85 -2.37 48.30
N PHE A 90 -15.93 -2.93 48.84
CA PHE A 90 -16.53 -4.17 48.36
C PHE A 90 -16.97 -4.06 46.90
N VAL A 91 -17.71 -3.00 46.55
CA VAL A 91 -18.14 -2.74 45.17
C VAL A 91 -16.92 -2.63 44.25
N ARG A 92 -15.91 -1.83 44.64
CA ARG A 92 -14.68 -1.68 43.85
C ARG A 92 -13.97 -3.01 43.63
N MET A 93 -13.89 -3.85 44.67
CA MET A 93 -13.23 -5.15 44.58
C MET A 93 -14.00 -6.10 43.65
N ASN A 94 -15.32 -6.15 43.76
CA ASN A 94 -16.15 -6.98 42.87
C ASN A 94 -16.05 -6.53 41.42
N THR A 95 -16.16 -5.23 41.14
CA THR A 95 -15.98 -4.72 39.77
C THR A 95 -14.59 -5.02 39.24
N GLY A 96 -13.55 -4.93 40.09
CA GLY A 96 -12.20 -5.33 39.71
C GLY A 96 -12.09 -6.81 39.35
N LEU A 97 -12.71 -7.69 40.14
CA LEU A 97 -12.74 -9.14 39.88
C LEU A 97 -13.51 -9.47 38.61
N GLU A 98 -14.67 -8.85 38.39
CA GLU A 98 -15.44 -9.01 37.15
C GLU A 98 -14.60 -8.64 35.92
N LYS A 99 -13.89 -7.51 35.98
CA LYS A 99 -13.02 -7.06 34.88
C LYS A 99 -11.83 -8.00 34.64
N LEU A 100 -11.27 -8.59 35.69
CA LEU A 100 -10.22 -9.61 35.54
C LEU A 100 -10.74 -10.88 34.89
N ILE A 101 -11.95 -11.31 35.23
CA ILE A 101 -12.60 -12.47 34.61
C ILE A 101 -12.87 -12.20 33.12
N GLU A 102 -13.44 -11.04 32.78
CA GLU A 102 -13.67 -10.61 31.40
C GLU A 102 -12.36 -10.58 30.60
N ALA A 103 -11.30 -9.99 31.16
CA ALA A 103 -9.99 -9.93 30.49
C ALA A 103 -9.40 -11.33 30.28
N SER A 104 -9.53 -12.23 31.26
CA SER A 104 -9.07 -13.62 31.14
C SER A 104 -9.80 -14.37 30.02
N GLN A 105 -11.10 -14.14 29.85
CA GLN A 105 -11.90 -14.73 28.77
C GLN A 105 -11.46 -14.18 27.41
N ALA A 106 -11.32 -12.86 27.29
CA ALA A 106 -10.85 -12.23 26.05
C ALA A 106 -9.46 -12.71 25.64
N VAL A 107 -8.54 -12.92 26.59
CA VAL A 107 -7.20 -13.47 26.31
C VAL A 107 -7.28 -14.92 25.82
N ALA A 108 -8.18 -15.73 26.39
CA ALA A 108 -8.39 -17.11 25.94
C ALA A 108 -8.91 -17.16 24.50
N GLU A 109 -9.92 -16.34 24.18
CA GLU A 109 -10.45 -16.21 22.82
C GLU A 109 -9.39 -15.74 21.82
N LEU A 110 -8.62 -14.70 22.17
CA LEU A 110 -7.51 -14.21 21.33
C LEU A 110 -6.43 -15.28 21.12
N SER A 111 -6.14 -16.10 22.13
CA SER A 111 -5.19 -17.19 22.00
C SER A 111 -5.66 -18.26 21.02
N GLU A 112 -6.95 -18.58 21.00
CA GLU A 112 -7.53 -19.52 20.03
C GLU A 112 -7.49 -18.95 18.61
N GLU A 113 -7.88 -17.68 18.44
CA GLU A 113 -7.80 -16.99 17.14
C GLU A 113 -6.36 -16.93 16.60
N LEU A 114 -5.38 -16.71 17.48
CA LEU A 114 -3.98 -16.61 17.10
C LEU A 114 -3.47 -17.94 16.52
N VAL A 115 -3.82 -19.07 17.13
CA VAL A 115 -3.47 -20.41 16.62
C VAL A 115 -4.07 -20.66 15.23
N VAL A 116 -5.30 -20.20 14.97
CA VAL A 116 -5.92 -20.30 13.64
C VAL A 116 -5.19 -19.42 12.63
N LYS A 117 -4.93 -18.16 12.97
CA LYS A 117 -4.24 -17.21 12.08
C LYS A 117 -2.81 -17.62 11.78
N GLU A 118 -2.09 -18.22 12.72
CA GLU A 118 -0.74 -18.76 12.47
C GLU A 118 -0.76 -19.87 11.41
N LYS A 119 -1.76 -20.76 11.43
CA LYS A 119 -1.92 -21.79 10.40
C LYS A 119 -2.22 -21.19 9.04
N ASP A 120 -3.13 -20.22 8.98
CA ASP A 120 -3.48 -19.52 7.74
C ASP A 120 -2.27 -18.76 7.17
N LEU A 121 -1.47 -18.13 8.04
CA LEU A 121 -0.26 -17.43 7.66
C LEU A 121 0.80 -18.38 7.10
N ALA A 122 0.97 -19.58 7.68
CA ALA A 122 1.87 -20.59 7.16
C ALA A 122 1.48 -21.02 5.73
N VAL A 123 0.18 -21.30 5.51
CA VAL A 123 -0.35 -21.67 4.18
C VAL A 123 -0.18 -20.52 3.18
N ALA A 124 -0.46 -19.29 3.59
CA ALA A 124 -0.29 -18.12 2.74
C ALA A 124 1.18 -17.88 2.39
N SER A 125 2.09 -18.07 3.35
CA SER A 125 3.53 -17.92 3.14
C SER A 125 4.08 -18.97 2.18
N GLU A 126 3.65 -20.23 2.30
CA GLU A 126 4.05 -21.30 1.36
C GLU A 126 3.57 -20.99 -0.07
N LYS A 127 2.31 -20.53 -0.22
CA LYS A 127 1.79 -20.10 -1.52
C LYS A 127 2.57 -18.92 -2.10
N ALA A 128 2.91 -17.93 -1.27
CA ALA A 128 3.69 -16.77 -1.70
C ALA A 128 5.08 -17.17 -2.17
N GLU A 129 5.76 -18.08 -1.45
CA GLU A 129 7.07 -18.60 -1.82
C GLU A 129 7.02 -19.38 -3.15
N ALA A 130 5.98 -20.20 -3.35
CA ALA A 130 5.76 -20.90 -4.62
C ALA A 130 5.59 -19.92 -5.80
N VAL A 131 4.79 -18.87 -5.62
CA VAL A 131 4.61 -17.82 -6.65
C VAL A 131 5.91 -17.08 -6.91
N LEU A 132 6.67 -16.72 -5.87
CA LEU A 132 7.96 -16.04 -6.01
C LEU A 132 8.93 -16.87 -6.86
N LYS A 133 8.99 -18.19 -6.64
CA LYS A 133 9.83 -19.12 -7.42
C LYS A 133 9.42 -19.17 -8.89
N ILE A 134 8.12 -19.22 -9.18
CA ILE A 134 7.58 -19.20 -10.54
C ILE A 134 7.90 -17.86 -11.22
N VAL A 135 7.68 -16.72 -10.55
CA VAL A 135 7.96 -15.40 -11.12
C VAL A 135 9.45 -15.23 -11.38
N SER A 136 10.31 -15.63 -10.44
CA SER A 136 11.78 -15.57 -10.60
C SER A 136 12.25 -16.38 -11.81
N SER A 137 11.78 -17.63 -11.97
CA SER A 137 12.12 -18.46 -13.13
C SER A 137 11.61 -17.88 -14.46
N LYS A 138 10.38 -17.34 -14.49
CA LYS A 138 9.83 -16.67 -15.68
C LYS A 138 10.59 -15.39 -16.02
N ALA A 139 10.96 -14.59 -15.02
CA ALA A 139 11.76 -13.38 -15.22
C ALA A 139 13.15 -13.71 -15.80
N ALA A 140 13.82 -14.75 -15.26
CA ALA A 140 15.10 -15.21 -15.79
C ALA A 140 14.99 -15.71 -17.25
N ALA A 141 13.90 -16.41 -17.59
CA ALA A 141 13.64 -16.84 -18.97
C ALA A 141 13.35 -15.65 -19.90
N ALA A 142 12.54 -14.69 -19.45
CA ALA A 142 12.24 -13.47 -20.19
C ALA A 142 13.49 -12.63 -20.47
N GLU A 143 14.42 -12.51 -19.50
CA GLU A 143 15.65 -11.74 -19.70
C GLU A 143 16.58 -12.42 -20.73
N LYS A 144 16.62 -13.75 -20.79
CA LYS A 144 17.34 -14.48 -21.85
C LYS A 144 16.76 -14.20 -23.23
N VAL A 145 15.42 -14.24 -23.36
CA VAL A 145 14.74 -13.94 -24.63
C VAL A 145 14.97 -12.48 -25.03
N LYS A 146 14.84 -11.54 -24.10
CA LYS A 146 15.12 -10.13 -24.32
C LYS A 146 16.55 -9.90 -24.81
N ALA A 147 17.54 -10.56 -24.20
CA ALA A 147 18.94 -10.48 -24.64
C ALA A 147 19.15 -11.04 -26.06
N GLN A 148 18.45 -12.13 -26.43
CA GLN A 148 18.49 -12.68 -27.79
C GLN A 148 17.83 -11.74 -28.81
N VAL A 149 16.64 -11.21 -28.49
CA VAL A 149 15.91 -10.28 -29.35
C VAL A 149 16.70 -8.99 -29.55
N GLN A 150 17.36 -8.49 -28.50
CA GLN A 150 18.22 -7.30 -28.61
C GLN A 150 19.36 -7.52 -29.61
N LYS A 151 20.05 -8.67 -29.56
CA LYS A 151 21.10 -9.00 -30.56
C LYS A 151 20.57 -9.04 -31.98
N VAL A 152 19.39 -9.63 -32.19
CA VAL A 152 18.77 -9.69 -33.53
C VAL A 152 18.36 -8.29 -34.00
N LYS A 153 17.84 -7.46 -33.10
CA LYS A 153 17.48 -6.07 -33.39
C LYS A 153 18.71 -5.27 -33.79
N ASP A 154 19.81 -5.39 -33.05
CA ASP A 154 21.05 -4.66 -33.32
C ASP A 154 21.62 -5.07 -34.70
N ALA A 155 21.66 -6.37 -34.99
CA ALA A 155 22.09 -6.87 -36.31
C ALA A 155 21.18 -6.41 -37.46
N ALA A 156 19.86 -6.39 -37.24
CA ALA A 156 18.91 -5.88 -38.23
C ALA A 156 19.08 -4.37 -38.45
N GLN A 157 19.37 -3.61 -37.39
CA GLN A 157 19.62 -2.18 -37.48
C GLN A 157 20.87 -1.88 -38.31
N GLU A 158 21.96 -2.64 -38.11
CA GLU A 158 23.18 -2.51 -38.93
C GLU A 158 22.90 -2.72 -40.42
N ILE A 159 22.07 -3.72 -40.76
CA ILE A 159 21.68 -3.98 -42.16
C ILE A 159 20.85 -2.81 -42.72
N VAL A 160 19.89 -2.30 -41.94
CA VAL A 160 19.06 -1.16 -42.35
C VAL A 160 19.92 0.08 -42.57
N ASP A 161 20.89 0.34 -41.69
CA ASP A 161 21.79 1.49 -41.81
C ASP A 161 22.70 1.36 -43.05
N ALA A 162 23.20 0.16 -43.36
CA ALA A 162 23.95 -0.11 -44.58
C ALA A 162 23.11 0.10 -45.85
N ILE A 163 21.88 -0.42 -45.88
CA ILE A 163 20.95 -0.22 -47.01
C ILE A 163 20.63 1.26 -47.21
N ASN A 164 20.43 2.01 -46.12
CA ASN A 164 20.17 3.44 -46.20
C ASN A 164 21.38 4.20 -46.75
N ALA A 165 22.60 3.84 -46.33
CA ALA A 165 23.82 4.43 -46.88
C ALA A 165 23.95 4.17 -48.39
N ASP A 166 23.73 2.92 -48.83
CA ASP A 166 23.76 2.55 -50.25
C ASP A 166 22.66 3.25 -51.06
N LYS A 167 21.46 3.40 -50.48
CA LYS A 167 20.35 4.12 -51.09
C LYS A 167 20.70 5.58 -51.33
N VAL A 168 21.29 6.27 -50.35
CA VAL A 168 21.71 7.67 -50.49
C VAL A 168 22.75 7.81 -51.61
N ILE A 169 23.71 6.88 -51.70
CA ILE A 169 24.71 6.87 -52.76
C ILE A 169 24.07 6.66 -54.15
N ALA A 170 23.11 5.74 -54.25
CA ALA A 170 22.40 5.45 -55.49
C ALA A 170 21.52 6.63 -55.95
N GLU A 171 20.77 7.24 -55.03
CA GLU A 171 19.93 8.41 -55.31
C GLU A 171 20.77 9.62 -55.74
N ALA A 172 21.93 9.85 -55.11
CA ALA A 172 22.85 10.91 -55.53
C ALA A 172 23.38 10.71 -56.95
N LYS A 173 23.72 9.46 -57.33
CA LYS A 173 24.14 9.13 -58.70
C LYS A 173 23.00 9.29 -59.71
N LEU A 174 21.78 8.92 -59.32
CA LEU A 174 20.60 9.08 -60.16
C LEU A 174 20.31 10.56 -60.42
N GLU A 175 20.34 11.39 -59.39
CA GLU A 175 20.09 12.83 -59.52
C GLU A 175 21.17 13.53 -60.35
N ALA A 176 22.43 13.09 -60.26
CA ALA A 176 23.50 13.59 -61.11
C ALA A 176 23.33 13.21 -62.60
N ALA A 177 22.74 12.05 -62.89
CA ALA A 177 22.52 11.56 -64.26
C ALA A 177 21.22 12.08 -64.89
N ARG A 178 20.21 12.38 -64.08
CA ARG A 178 18.88 12.85 -64.48
C ARG A 178 18.88 14.09 -65.41
N PRO A 179 19.65 15.17 -65.16
CA PRO A 179 19.63 16.35 -66.02
C PRO A 179 20.15 16.04 -67.44
N ALA A 180 21.13 15.15 -67.59
CA ALA A 180 21.63 14.75 -68.90
C ALA A 180 20.58 13.95 -69.70
N LEU A 181 19.76 13.15 -69.02
CA LEU A 181 18.66 12.41 -69.64
C LEU A 181 17.51 13.35 -70.04
N GLU A 182 17.10 14.25 -69.15
CA GLU A 182 16.05 15.22 -69.43
C GLU A 182 16.44 16.20 -70.55
N GLU A 183 17.73 16.61 -70.60
CA GLU A 183 18.27 17.39 -71.72
C GLU A 183 18.22 16.61 -73.05
N ALA A 184 18.57 15.32 -73.03
CA ALA A 184 18.49 14.47 -74.21
C ALA A 184 17.04 14.24 -74.69
N GLU A 185 16.08 14.03 -73.77
CA GLU A 185 14.65 13.93 -74.10
C GLU A 185 14.09 15.25 -74.63
N ALA A 186 14.46 16.39 -74.03
CA ALA A 186 14.08 17.71 -74.52
C ALA A 186 14.61 17.94 -75.95
N ALA A 187 15.87 17.58 -76.22
CA ALA A 187 16.45 17.65 -77.55
C ALA A 187 15.71 16.75 -78.56
N LEU A 188 15.35 15.52 -78.18
CA LEU A 188 14.55 14.62 -79.03
C LEU A 188 13.19 15.24 -79.39
N ASN A 189 12.51 15.86 -78.43
CA ASN A 189 11.21 16.52 -78.65
C ASN A 189 11.28 17.74 -79.59
N THR A 190 12.47 18.28 -79.87
CA THR A 190 12.64 19.34 -80.89
C THR A 190 12.71 18.81 -82.32
N ILE A 191 12.94 17.50 -82.53
CA ILE A 191 13.04 16.89 -83.85
C ILE A 191 11.66 16.77 -84.48
N LYS A 192 11.45 17.40 -85.64
CA LYS A 192 10.18 17.33 -86.34
C LYS A 192 10.15 16.13 -87.28
N PRO A 193 8.96 15.55 -87.57
CA PRO A 193 8.82 14.47 -88.55
C PRO A 193 9.39 14.81 -89.95
N ALA A 194 9.41 16.10 -90.30
CA ALA A 194 10.00 16.59 -91.54
C ALA A 194 11.53 16.39 -91.59
N ASP A 195 12.24 16.56 -90.46
CA ASP A 195 13.69 16.38 -90.37
C ASP A 195 14.09 14.89 -90.50
N ILE A 196 13.25 14.00 -89.98
CA ILE A 196 13.42 12.54 -90.16
C ILE A 196 13.17 12.16 -91.63
N ALA A 197 12.17 12.78 -92.27
CA ALA A 197 11.85 12.53 -93.67
C ALA A 197 12.94 13.01 -94.65
N THR A 198 13.70 14.06 -94.32
CA THR A 198 14.86 14.49 -95.13
C THR A 198 16.01 13.50 -95.02
N VAL A 199 16.31 13.00 -93.81
CA VAL A 199 17.35 11.98 -93.59
C VAL A 199 17.01 10.67 -94.32
N ARG A 200 15.74 10.26 -94.33
CA ARG A 200 15.27 9.07 -95.07
C ARG A 200 15.44 9.16 -96.59
N LYS A 201 15.47 10.38 -97.16
CA LYS A 201 15.64 10.62 -98.61
C LYS A 201 17.10 10.67 -99.05
N LEU A 202 18.06 10.70 -98.12
CA LEU A 202 19.49 10.65 -98.45
C LEU A 202 19.86 9.23 -98.91
N GLY A 203 20.24 9.08 -100.18
CA GLY A 203 20.68 7.79 -100.73
C GLY A 203 21.97 7.25 -100.10
N LYS A 204 22.92 8.14 -99.75
CA LYS A 204 24.14 7.83 -98.97
C LYS A 204 24.37 8.95 -97.95
N PRO A 205 23.76 8.90 -96.74
CA PRO A 205 23.97 9.93 -95.72
C PRO A 205 25.43 9.95 -95.23
N PRO A 206 25.88 11.07 -94.62
CA PRO A 206 27.17 11.15 -93.94
C PRO A 206 27.39 10.01 -92.95
N HIS A 207 28.62 9.50 -92.87
CA HIS A 207 29.00 8.35 -92.05
C HIS A 207 28.63 8.51 -90.55
N LEU A 208 28.65 9.73 -90.02
CA LEU A 208 28.26 10.02 -88.63
C LEU A 208 26.78 9.68 -88.37
N ILE A 209 25.88 10.00 -89.30
CA ILE A 209 24.44 9.72 -89.17
C ILE A 209 24.19 8.22 -89.25
N MET A 210 24.87 7.51 -90.15
CA MET A 210 24.77 6.05 -90.25
C MET A 210 25.19 5.37 -88.94
N ARG A 211 26.24 5.88 -88.29
CA ARG A 211 26.75 5.34 -87.03
C ARG A 211 25.81 5.60 -85.85
N ILE A 212 25.22 6.79 -85.77
CA ILE A 212 24.22 7.11 -84.74
C ILE A 212 23.00 6.19 -84.89
N MET A 213 22.53 5.97 -86.13
CA MET A 213 21.40 5.07 -86.39
C MET A 213 21.73 3.60 -86.12
N ASP A 214 22.97 3.15 -86.32
CA ASP A 214 23.40 1.82 -85.88
C ASP A 214 23.32 1.67 -84.35
N CYS A 215 23.76 2.68 -83.59
CA CYS A 215 23.62 2.67 -82.12
C CYS A 215 22.16 2.63 -81.68
N VAL A 216 21.27 3.38 -82.36
CA VAL A 216 19.83 3.34 -82.13
C VAL A 216 19.28 1.94 -82.42
N LEU A 217 19.64 1.31 -83.55
CA LEU A 217 19.23 -0.06 -83.85
C LEU A 217 19.66 -1.07 -82.77
N ILE A 218 20.87 -0.93 -82.20
CA ILE A 218 21.33 -1.75 -81.07
C ILE A 218 20.43 -1.54 -79.85
N LEU A 219 20.15 -0.28 -79.48
CA LEU A 219 19.32 0.06 -78.31
C LEU A 219 17.87 -0.41 -78.47
N PHE A 220 17.34 -0.38 -79.71
CA PHE A 220 16.02 -0.90 -80.07
C PHE A 220 15.99 -2.43 -80.33
N GLN A 221 17.11 -3.13 -80.13
CA GLN A 221 17.26 -4.58 -80.35
C GLN A 221 16.90 -5.05 -81.77
N ALA A 222 17.09 -4.19 -82.78
CA ALA A 222 16.85 -4.51 -84.19
C ALA A 222 18.04 -5.27 -84.82
N GLY A 223 17.78 -6.04 -85.88
CA GLY A 223 18.80 -6.85 -86.55
C GLY A 223 19.87 -6.02 -87.27
N ILE A 224 21.14 -6.28 -86.99
CA ILE A 224 22.30 -5.59 -87.58
C ILE A 224 23.02 -6.53 -88.54
N GLY A 225 23.60 -5.99 -89.62
CA GLY A 225 24.41 -6.76 -90.56
C GLY A 225 25.67 -7.32 -89.93
N LYS A 226 26.31 -8.32 -90.56
CA LYS A 226 27.58 -8.88 -90.09
C LYS A 226 28.67 -7.80 -90.06
N THR A 227 29.46 -7.77 -88.97
CA THR A 227 30.56 -6.82 -88.77
C THR A 227 31.65 -7.04 -89.83
N MET A 228 31.83 -6.06 -90.71
CA MET A 228 32.84 -6.07 -91.76
C MET A 228 33.53 -4.70 -91.78
N ILE A 229 34.83 -4.64 -92.09
CA ILE A 229 35.56 -3.38 -92.24
C ILE A 229 35.06 -2.68 -93.52
N ASP A 230 34.80 -1.37 -93.45
CA ASP A 230 34.29 -0.60 -94.58
C ASP A 230 35.37 -0.48 -95.68
N PRO A 231 35.10 -0.87 -96.93
CA PRO A 231 36.05 -0.72 -98.04
C PRO A 231 36.40 0.74 -98.36
N ASP A 232 35.50 1.69 -98.07
CA ASP A 232 35.69 3.12 -98.35
C ASP A 232 36.45 3.83 -97.20
N ARG A 233 36.47 3.24 -95.99
CA ARG A 233 37.12 3.79 -94.79
C ARG A 233 37.65 2.67 -93.87
N PRO A 234 38.93 2.30 -93.97
CA PRO A 234 39.48 1.13 -93.27
C PRO A 234 39.52 1.25 -91.73
N GLU A 235 39.32 2.45 -91.19
CA GLU A 235 39.29 2.71 -89.74
C GLU A 235 37.90 2.48 -89.10
N PHE A 236 36.85 2.25 -89.90
CA PHE A 236 35.47 2.12 -89.40
C PHE A 236 34.80 0.81 -89.87
N LEU A 237 33.86 0.31 -89.05
CA LEU A 237 33.02 -0.83 -89.41
C LEU A 237 31.91 -0.38 -90.35
N LYS A 238 31.57 -1.23 -91.33
CA LYS A 238 30.53 -0.99 -92.31
C LYS A 238 29.18 -0.73 -91.62
N PRO A 239 28.55 0.45 -91.84
CA PRO A 239 27.28 0.77 -91.21
C PRO A 239 26.10 -0.07 -91.76
N SER A 240 25.11 -0.36 -90.92
CA SER A 240 23.91 -1.16 -91.28
C SER A 240 22.73 -0.31 -91.74
N TRP A 241 23.01 0.70 -92.56
CA TRP A 241 22.03 1.71 -93.01
C TRP A 241 20.74 1.13 -93.63
N ALA A 242 20.85 0.02 -94.36
CA ALA A 242 19.70 -0.64 -94.97
C ALA A 242 18.66 -1.14 -93.94
N ASN A 243 19.10 -1.46 -92.72
CA ASN A 243 18.23 -1.87 -91.63
C ASN A 243 17.69 -0.67 -90.83
N SER A 244 18.35 0.48 -90.87
CA SER A 244 17.92 1.73 -90.22
C SER A 244 16.74 2.43 -90.91
N LEU A 245 16.40 2.02 -92.13
CA LEU A 245 15.30 2.56 -92.93
C LEU A 245 13.96 1.84 -92.70
N LYS A 246 13.95 0.76 -91.91
CA LYS A 246 12.77 -0.03 -91.51
C LYS A 246 12.22 0.46 -90.19
#